data_AF-A0AA88Y6I4-F1
#
_entry.id   AF-A0AA88Y6I4-F1
#
_cell.length_a   1.000
_cell.length_b   1.000
_cell.length_c   1.000
_cell.angle_alpha   90.00
_cell.angle_beta   90.00
_cell.angle_gamma   90.00
#
_symmetry.space_group_name_H-M   'P 1'
#
loop_
_entity.id
_entity.type
_entity.pdbx_description
1 polymer ?
#
loop_
_entity_poly.entity_id
_entity_poly.type
_entity_poly.pdbx_seq_one_letter_code
_entity_poly.pdbx_strand_id
1 'polypeptide(L)'
;MPQNARVLIAFGPYEACGLVCHRMSRLKGLETVLLKNGHTVEFEEMDDWNKVELWVNNEKIFDCDIRNLDYGKYTYRLIWIINK
;
A
#
# COMPACT_ATOMS: atom_id res chain seq x y z
N MET A 1 -12.07 -7.22 5.15
CA MET A 1 -11.05 -7.93 4.36
C MET A 1 -11.06 -9.39 4.79
N PRO A 2 -10.93 -10.37 3.89
CA PRO A 2 -10.90 -11.77 4.29
C PRO A 2 -9.70 -12.07 5.18
N GLN A 3 -9.85 -12.98 6.15
CA GLN A 3 -8.74 -13.42 7.01
C GLN A 3 -7.64 -14.07 6.17
N ASN A 4 -6.37 -13.80 6.51
CA ASN A 4 -5.20 -14.34 5.82
C ASN A 4 -5.20 -14.11 4.29
N ALA A 5 -5.82 -13.01 3.85
CA ALA A 5 -5.86 -12.63 2.45
C ALA A 5 -4.46 -12.41 1.83
N ARG A 6 -4.35 -12.73 0.55
CA ARG A 6 -3.24 -12.29 -0.31
C ARG A 6 -3.51 -10.88 -0.80
N VAL A 7 -2.57 -9.98 -0.55
CA VAL A 7 -2.67 -8.55 -0.87
C VAL A 7 -1.62 -8.21 -1.89
N LEU A 8 -2.04 -7.66 -3.02
CA LEU A 8 -1.14 -7.07 -3.99
C LEU A 8 -1.12 -5.56 -3.78
N ILE A 9 0.05 -5.01 -3.48
CA ILE A 9 0.31 -3.57 -3.43
C ILE A 9 0.90 -3.17 -4.76
N ALA A 10 0.07 -2.62 -5.63
CA ALA A 10 0.54 -2.00 -6.86
C ALA A 10 0.96 -0.57 -6.54
N PHE A 11 2.14 -0.12 -6.98
CA PHE A 11 2.66 1.21 -6.64
C PHE A 11 3.44 1.87 -7.76
N GLY A 12 3.23 3.17 -7.90
CA GLY A 12 3.88 4.01 -8.89
C GLY A 12 5.18 4.63 -8.42
N PRO A 13 5.97 5.19 -9.35
CA PRO A 13 7.16 5.93 -9.00
C PRO A 13 6.76 7.25 -8.33
N TYR A 14 7.61 7.74 -7.43
CA TYR A 14 7.43 9.05 -6.81
C TYR A 14 8.74 9.79 -6.67
N GLU A 15 8.63 11.12 -6.63
CA GLU A 15 9.79 11.98 -6.42
C GLU A 15 10.26 11.91 -4.96
N ALA A 16 11.54 11.63 -4.78
CA ALA A 16 12.25 11.85 -3.53
C ALA A 16 13.70 12.20 -3.84
N CYS A 17 14.24 13.19 -3.11
CA CYS A 17 15.58 13.72 -3.31
C CYS A 17 15.84 14.15 -4.77
N GLY A 18 14.84 14.73 -5.45
CA GLY A 18 14.95 15.20 -6.84
C GLY A 18 14.98 14.09 -7.91
N LEU A 19 14.73 12.82 -7.54
CA LEU A 19 14.67 11.69 -8.48
C LEU A 19 13.30 11.01 -8.39
N VAL A 20 12.69 10.75 -9.55
CA VAL A 20 11.46 9.98 -9.70
C VAL A 20 11.80 8.53 -10.03
N CYS A 21 11.50 7.61 -9.12
CA CYS A 21 11.65 6.18 -9.35
C CYS A 21 10.73 5.38 -8.41
N HIS A 22 10.53 4.11 -8.74
CA HIS A 22 9.85 3.14 -7.89
C HIS A 22 10.68 2.90 -6.63
N ARG A 23 10.05 3.12 -5.47
CA ARG A 23 10.69 2.92 -4.16
C ARG A 23 9.70 2.32 -3.18
N MET A 24 10.17 1.35 -2.41
CA MET A 24 9.36 0.69 -1.38
C MET A 24 9.43 1.37 -0.01
N SER A 25 10.29 2.39 0.16
CA SER A 25 10.55 3.00 1.48
C SER A 25 9.29 3.48 2.19
N ARG A 26 8.34 4.08 1.44
CA ARG A 26 7.05 4.56 1.97
C ARG A 26 6.01 3.45 2.19
N LEU A 27 6.23 2.26 1.63
CA LEU A 27 5.32 1.12 1.72
C LEU A 27 5.59 0.23 2.94
N LYS A 28 6.79 0.30 3.53
CA LYS A 28 7.18 -0.54 4.68
C LYS A 28 6.22 -0.49 5.86
N GLY A 29 5.67 0.70 6.16
CA GLY A 29 4.68 0.87 7.21
C GLY A 29 3.39 0.12 6.91
N LEU A 30 2.91 0.23 5.67
CA LEU A 30 1.71 -0.47 5.19
C LEU A 30 1.91 -2.00 5.21
N GLU A 31 3.04 -2.47 4.67
CA GLU A 31 3.45 -3.87 4.70
C GLU A 31 3.45 -4.43 6.13
N THR A 32 4.07 -3.71 7.07
CA THR A 32 4.15 -4.11 8.47
C THR A 32 2.75 -4.30 9.09
N VAL A 33 1.81 -3.41 8.79
CA VAL A 33 0.44 -3.50 9.32
C VAL A 33 -0.27 -4.71 8.73
N LEU A 34 -0.16 -4.95 7.43
CA LEU A 34 -0.80 -6.09 6.77
C LEU A 34 -0.26 -7.43 7.28
N LEU A 35 1.07 -7.56 7.38
CA LEU A 35 1.72 -8.77 7.91
C LEU A 35 1.33 -9.03 9.37
N LYS A 36 1.25 -7.98 10.21
CA LYS A 36 0.79 -8.11 11.61
C LYS A 36 -0.64 -8.62 11.75
N ASN A 37 -1.48 -8.40 10.74
CA ASN A 37 -2.86 -8.90 10.70
C ASN A 37 -2.98 -10.28 10.03
N GLY A 38 -1.85 -10.94 9.72
CA GLY A 38 -1.82 -12.29 9.16
C GLY A 38 -1.98 -12.36 7.64
N HIS A 39 -1.99 -11.21 6.95
CA HIS A 39 -2.06 -11.17 5.49
C HIS A 39 -0.69 -11.39 4.86
N THR A 40 -0.66 -11.91 3.63
CA THR A 40 0.56 -11.97 2.83
C THR A 40 0.58 -10.81 1.83
N VAL A 41 1.75 -10.21 1.62
CA VAL A 41 1.90 -9.01 0.78
C VAL A 41 2.80 -9.31 -0.40
N GLU A 42 2.32 -8.94 -1.60
CA GLU A 42 3.07 -8.94 -2.85
C GLU A 42 3.13 -7.51 -3.39
N PHE A 43 4.18 -7.18 -4.14
CA PHE A 43 4.41 -5.84 -4.68
C PHE A 43 4.49 -5.88 -6.20
N GLU A 44 3.85 -4.91 -6.84
CA GLU A 44 3.90 -4.73 -8.28
C GLU A 44 4.14 -3.26 -8.62
N GLU A 45 5.09 -3.01 -9.53
CA GLU A 45 5.38 -1.67 -10.02
C GLU A 45 4.37 -1.28 -11.10
N MET A 46 3.83 -0.06 -11.03
CA MET A 46 2.96 0.52 -12.06
C MET A 46 3.51 1.85 -12.56
N ASP A 47 3.04 2.32 -13.73
CA ASP A 47 3.50 3.58 -14.32
C ASP A 47 2.76 4.82 -13.79
N ASP A 48 1.61 4.66 -13.12
CA ASP A 48 0.83 5.78 -12.56
C ASP A 48 1.61 6.47 -11.43
N TRP A 49 2.13 7.67 -11.69
CA TRP A 49 2.94 8.41 -10.71
C TRP A 49 2.22 8.67 -9.40
N ASN A 50 2.98 8.58 -8.32
CA ASN A 50 2.57 8.83 -6.94
C ASN A 50 1.38 7.97 -6.47
N LYS A 51 0.98 6.92 -7.19
CA LYS A 51 -0.22 6.15 -6.86
C LYS A 51 0.13 4.86 -6.12
N VAL A 52 -0.71 4.46 -5.17
CA VAL A 52 -0.68 3.14 -4.53
C VAL A 52 -2.07 2.57 -4.54
N GLU A 53 -2.19 1.30 -4.92
CA GLU A 53 -3.44 0.56 -4.92
C GLU A 53 -3.25 -0.76 -4.14
N LEU A 54 -4.26 -1.12 -3.37
CA LEU A 54 -4.32 -2.39 -2.66
C LEU A 54 -5.39 -3.25 -3.31
N TRP A 55 -4.96 -4.44 -3.72
CA TRP A 55 -5.78 -5.41 -4.41
C TRP A 55 -5.87 -6.68 -3.58
N VAL A 56 -7.09 -7.20 -3.43
CA VAL A 56 -7.37 -8.46 -2.73
C VAL A 56 -8.33 -9.25 -3.58
N ASN A 57 -8.00 -10.50 -3.92
CA ASN A 57 -8.81 -11.35 -4.79
C ASN A 57 -9.22 -10.66 -6.12
N ASN A 58 -8.30 -9.95 -6.75
CA ASN A 58 -8.51 -9.16 -7.97
C ASN A 58 -9.51 -8.00 -7.83
N GLU A 59 -9.86 -7.60 -6.61
CA GLU A 59 -10.67 -6.42 -6.33
C GLU A 59 -9.79 -5.33 -5.71
N LYS A 60 -9.84 -4.13 -6.28
CA LYS A 60 -9.19 -2.96 -5.68
C LYS A 60 -10.01 -2.47 -4.50
N ILE A 61 -9.47 -2.63 -3.29
CA ILE A 61 -10.16 -2.28 -2.05
C ILE A 61 -9.75 -0.91 -1.50
N PHE A 62 -8.63 -0.37 -1.95
CA PHE A 62 -8.10 0.92 -1.51
C PHE A 62 -7.14 1.51 -2.54
N ASP A 63 -7.12 2.84 -2.64
CA ASP A 63 -6.07 3.58 -3.31
C ASP A 63 -5.75 4.87 -2.58
N CYS A 64 -4.52 5.34 -2.74
CA CYS A 64 -4.07 6.62 -2.21
C CYS A 64 -2.84 7.13 -2.96
N ASP A 65 -2.43 8.36 -2.64
CA ASP A 65 -1.13 8.88 -3.06
C ASP A 65 -0.01 8.31 -2.16
N ILE A 66 1.09 7.84 -2.72
CA ILE A 66 2.22 7.24 -1.99
C ILE A 66 2.91 8.23 -1.06
N ARG A 67 2.94 9.53 -1.42
CA ARG A 67 3.54 10.60 -0.60
C ARG A 67 2.73 10.83 0.68
N ASN A 68 1.51 10.35 0.66
CA ASN A 68 0.51 10.45 1.70
C ASN A 68 0.60 9.28 2.70
N LEU A 69 1.32 8.19 2.37
CA LEU A 69 1.62 7.07 3.27
C LEU A 69 2.64 7.40 4.38
N ASP A 70 3.10 8.66 4.47
CA ASP A 70 3.94 9.11 5.58
C ASP A 70 3.21 9.03 6.94
N TYR A 71 3.99 8.70 7.97
CA TYR A 71 3.62 8.44 9.36
C TYR A 71 2.34 9.16 9.85
N GLY A 72 1.20 8.46 9.80
CA GLY A 72 0.02 8.80 10.61
C GLY A 72 -1.23 9.30 9.86
N LYS A 73 -1.18 9.61 8.56
CA LYS A 73 -2.36 10.19 7.87
C LYS A 73 -3.48 9.20 7.54
N TYR A 74 -3.15 7.95 7.20
CA TYR A 74 -4.14 6.95 6.77
C TYR A 74 -4.35 5.82 7.77
N THR A 75 -3.76 5.92 8.97
CA THR A 75 -3.82 4.88 10.00
C THR A 75 -5.26 4.46 10.26
N TYR A 76 -6.19 5.40 10.50
CA TYR A 76 -7.58 5.05 10.81
C TYR A 76 -8.33 4.37 9.66
N ARG A 77 -8.16 4.84 8.42
CA ARG A 77 -8.88 4.29 7.26
C ARG A 77 -8.33 2.94 6.83
N LEU A 78 -7.00 2.77 6.84
CA LEU A 78 -6.35 1.49 6.57
C LEU A 78 -6.64 0.46 7.67
N ILE A 79 -6.55 0.86 8.95
CA ILE A 79 -6.91 -0.03 10.08
C ILE A 79 -8.35 -0.49 9.93
N TRP A 80 -9.29 0.39 9.57
CA TRP A 80 -10.68 0.00 9.35
C TRP A 80 -10.86 -0.99 8.19
N ILE A 81 -10.14 -0.81 7.08
CA ILE A 81 -10.19 -1.74 5.93
C ILE A 81 -9.61 -3.11 6.28
N ILE A 82 -8.52 -3.14 7.06
CA ILE A 82 -7.80 -4.36 7.45
C ILE A 82 -8.53 -5.12 8.57
N ASN A 83 -9.21 -4.43 9.50
CA ASN A 83 -9.92 -5.06 10.64
C ASN A 83 -11.39 -5.38 10.36
N LYS A 84 -11.92 -4.98 9.21
CA LYS A 84 -13.24 -5.43 8.74
C LYS A 84 -13.14 -6.86 8.22
#